data_AF-A0A9N9Q5E9-F1
#
_entry.id   AF-A0A9N9Q5E9-F1
#
_cell.length_a   1.000
_cell.length_b   1.000
_cell.length_c   1.000
_cell.angle_alpha   90.00
_cell.angle_beta   90.00
_cell.angle_gamma   90.00
#
_symmetry.space_group_name_H-M   'P 1'
#
loop_
_entity.id
_entity.type
_entity.pdbx_description
1 polymer ?
#
loop_
_entity_poly.entity_id
_entity_poly.type
_entity_poly.pdbx_seq_one_letter_code
_entity_poly.pdbx_strand_id
1 'polypeptide(L)'
;MPGKSSTYTPTRMKCGQRNAEVEFVSTLKRRAAKSTKGSSSQKREASSISDVGVHFCIVLLEFDGAVLQEMDSQKFVVARNLIAAAEEMIWVTRHGIQAETLGDHTMINGLARAIRQEKSKMKFVTLAFECEERDGSHFSQSILQVFDQTTTLATDGYEPEYTERDRRLCIDRFVEAEYLNRDIVPRMQKHERETKNFGCGIPLKLSISSPGLLDTLEFIEDKESNSVLEADEIEIKIHASGVNFRDCLIALGRMPGSTFGFECAGTVHRIGEHCEEFVVGERVCANVAGTYQTFGRYLSSQAMPLPDHVSFLEGAALPVTFITAYYALCHVARIRKGESILIHSAAGETGQAAIQIAKLFDAEIYVTDYAPRPPLLS
;
A
#
# COMPACT_ATOMS: atom_id res chain seq x y z
N MET A 1 -16.70 -44.45 31.74
CA MET A 1 -18.11 -44.46 31.27
C MET A 1 -18.44 -43.08 30.71
N PRO A 2 -19.11 -43.01 29.56
CA PRO A 2 -19.38 -41.78 28.81
C PRO A 2 -20.68 -41.11 29.28
N GLY A 3 -20.77 -39.79 29.15
CA GLY A 3 -22.01 -39.03 29.34
C GLY A 3 -21.73 -37.55 29.58
N LYS A 4 -22.24 -36.58 28.82
CA LYS A 4 -23.24 -36.59 27.76
C LYS A 4 -22.83 -35.48 26.78
N SER A 5 -22.55 -35.81 25.52
CA SER A 5 -22.67 -34.82 24.45
C SER A 5 -24.16 -34.59 24.23
N SER A 6 -24.61 -33.35 24.37
CA SER A 6 -25.93 -32.95 23.91
C SER A 6 -25.90 -33.01 22.39
N THR A 7 -26.38 -34.11 21.82
CA THR A 7 -26.75 -34.22 20.42
C THR A 7 -27.89 -33.25 20.17
N TYR A 8 -27.55 -32.03 19.74
CA TYR A 8 -28.52 -31.12 19.16
C TYR A 8 -28.88 -31.70 17.80
N THR A 9 -30.06 -32.32 17.72
CA THR A 9 -30.66 -32.70 16.45
C THR A 9 -31.12 -31.39 15.81
N PRO A 10 -30.64 -31.00 14.60
CA PRO A 10 -31.24 -29.87 13.90
C PRO A 10 -32.68 -30.24 13.67
N THR A 11 -33.55 -29.62 14.45
CA THR A 11 -34.97 -29.86 14.40
C THR A 11 -35.40 -29.27 13.07
N ARG A 12 -35.54 -30.14 12.07
CA ARG A 12 -36.22 -29.85 10.80
C ARG A 12 -37.45 -29.05 11.16
N MET A 13 -37.50 -27.78 10.78
CA MET A 13 -38.65 -26.95 11.12
C MET A 13 -39.86 -27.64 10.51
N LYS A 14 -40.78 -28.01 11.40
CA LYS A 14 -42.02 -28.68 11.07
C LYS A 14 -42.66 -27.94 9.91
N CYS A 15 -42.93 -28.71 8.85
CA CYS A 15 -44.02 -28.50 7.90
C CYS A 15 -45.22 -27.91 8.64
N GLY A 16 -45.34 -26.57 8.61
CA GLY A 16 -46.32 -25.80 9.37
C GLY A 16 -47.08 -24.78 8.51
N GLN A 17 -46.64 -24.51 7.27
CA GLN A 17 -47.42 -23.80 6.26
C GLN A 17 -47.08 -24.28 4.84
N ARG A 18 -47.41 -25.54 4.51
CA ARG A 18 -47.50 -26.01 3.11
C ARG A 18 -48.35 -25.07 2.24
N ASN A 19 -49.27 -24.34 2.85
CA ASN A 19 -50.15 -23.41 2.14
C ASN A 19 -49.42 -22.16 1.65
N ALA A 20 -48.48 -21.58 2.41
CA ALA A 20 -47.80 -20.34 2.02
C ALA A 20 -46.81 -20.54 0.86
N GLU A 21 -46.10 -21.68 0.82
CA GLU A 21 -45.19 -22.03 -0.28
C GLU A 21 -45.97 -22.39 -1.55
N VAL A 22 -47.08 -23.12 -1.43
CA VAL A 22 -47.99 -23.41 -2.55
C VAL A 22 -48.67 -22.14 -3.05
N GLU A 23 -49.05 -21.21 -2.16
CA GLU A 23 -49.63 -19.90 -2.49
C GLU A 23 -48.60 -18.97 -3.15
N PHE A 24 -47.36 -18.96 -2.68
CA PHE A 24 -46.24 -18.24 -3.28
C PHE A 24 -45.95 -18.75 -4.70
N VAL A 25 -45.73 -20.05 -4.86
CA VAL A 25 -45.44 -20.65 -6.17
C VAL A 25 -46.63 -20.55 -7.12
N SER A 26 -47.87 -20.67 -6.64
CA SER A 26 -49.07 -20.48 -7.47
C SER A 26 -49.30 -19.01 -7.85
N THR A 27 -48.98 -18.07 -6.97
CA THR A 27 -49.02 -16.62 -7.25
C THR A 27 -47.97 -16.22 -8.27
N LEU A 28 -46.74 -16.72 -8.12
CA LEU A 28 -45.65 -16.56 -9.07
C LEU A 28 -46.06 -17.09 -10.45
N LYS A 29 -46.58 -18.32 -10.53
CA LYS A 29 -47.08 -18.90 -11.80
C LYS A 29 -48.18 -18.06 -12.44
N ARG A 30 -49.21 -17.69 -11.66
CA ARG A 30 -50.36 -16.93 -12.15
C ARG A 30 -49.96 -15.57 -12.70
N ARG A 31 -48.99 -14.90 -12.09
CA ARG A 31 -48.52 -13.59 -12.54
C ARG A 31 -47.47 -13.70 -13.65
N ALA A 32 -46.57 -14.69 -13.62
CA ALA A 32 -45.61 -14.95 -14.71
C ALA A 32 -46.34 -15.26 -16.03
N ALA A 33 -47.39 -16.09 -15.98
CA ALA A 33 -48.22 -16.40 -17.15
C ALA A 33 -48.94 -15.18 -17.76
N LYS A 34 -49.15 -14.10 -16.98
CA LYS A 34 -49.68 -12.82 -17.48
C LYS A 34 -48.62 -11.95 -18.14
N SER A 35 -47.36 -12.04 -17.70
CA SER A 35 -46.25 -11.26 -18.27
C SER A 35 -45.72 -11.86 -19.59
N THR A 36 -45.73 -13.19 -19.73
CA THR A 36 -45.07 -13.90 -20.85
C THR A 36 -45.85 -14.03 -22.17
N LYS A 37 -46.91 -13.25 -22.42
CA LYS A 37 -47.69 -13.20 -23.69
C LYS A 37 -47.86 -14.57 -24.41
N GLY A 38 -48.15 -15.65 -23.69
CA GLY A 38 -48.45 -16.97 -24.27
C GLY A 38 -47.40 -18.08 -24.10
N SER A 39 -46.28 -17.87 -23.39
CA SER A 39 -45.36 -18.97 -23.04
C SER A 39 -45.91 -19.87 -21.92
N SER A 40 -45.69 -21.19 -22.01
CA SER A 40 -46.17 -22.16 -21.03
C SER A 40 -45.28 -22.19 -19.77
N SER A 41 -45.84 -21.86 -18.60
CA SER A 41 -45.13 -21.93 -17.31
C SER A 41 -45.34 -23.29 -16.63
N GLN A 42 -44.27 -24.04 -16.34
CA GLN A 42 -44.34 -25.34 -15.64
C GLN A 42 -43.52 -25.31 -14.34
N LYS A 43 -44.07 -25.84 -13.22
CA LYS A 43 -43.25 -26.16 -12.03
C LYS A 43 -42.63 -27.53 -12.28
N ARG A 44 -41.32 -27.63 -12.14
CA ARG A 44 -40.58 -28.88 -12.25
C ARG A 44 -39.72 -29.07 -11.01
N GLU A 45 -39.50 -30.32 -10.63
CA GLU A 45 -38.47 -30.64 -9.65
C GLU A 45 -37.11 -30.47 -10.32
N ALA A 46 -36.13 -29.95 -9.58
CA ALA A 46 -34.80 -29.66 -10.12
C ALA A 46 -34.13 -30.92 -10.71
N SER A 47 -34.36 -32.10 -10.10
CA SER A 47 -33.91 -33.42 -10.54
C SER A 47 -34.53 -33.90 -11.85
N SER A 48 -35.66 -33.33 -12.27
CA SER A 48 -36.41 -33.74 -13.47
C SER A 48 -36.04 -32.95 -14.74
N ILE A 49 -35.10 -32.01 -14.64
CA ILE A 49 -34.66 -31.19 -15.78
C ILE A 49 -33.52 -31.94 -16.47
N SER A 50 -33.87 -32.65 -17.53
CA SER A 50 -32.96 -33.53 -18.28
C SER A 50 -32.58 -33.03 -19.67
N ASP A 51 -33.22 -32.00 -20.25
CA ASP A 51 -32.92 -31.55 -21.61
C ASP A 51 -33.12 -30.05 -21.88
N VAL A 52 -32.35 -29.61 -22.89
CA VAL A 52 -32.04 -28.24 -23.38
C VAL A 52 -33.27 -27.45 -23.84
N GLY A 53 -33.28 -26.14 -23.59
CA GLY A 53 -34.23 -25.19 -24.17
C GLY A 53 -35.10 -24.44 -23.16
N VAL A 54 -34.63 -24.25 -21.93
CA VAL A 54 -35.29 -23.37 -20.97
C VAL A 54 -34.84 -21.94 -21.27
N HIS A 55 -35.68 -21.14 -21.92
CA HIS A 55 -35.36 -19.74 -22.17
C HIS A 55 -35.12 -18.98 -20.85
N PHE A 56 -35.97 -19.21 -19.84
CA PHE A 56 -35.88 -18.54 -18.54
C PHE A 56 -36.13 -19.50 -17.37
N CYS A 57 -35.27 -19.46 -16.37
CA CYS A 57 -35.40 -20.28 -15.16
C CYS A 57 -35.41 -19.42 -13.88
N ILE A 58 -36.40 -19.63 -13.00
CA ILE A 58 -36.38 -19.06 -11.64
C ILE A 58 -36.02 -20.20 -10.69
N VAL A 59 -34.86 -20.07 -10.05
CA VAL A 59 -34.30 -21.07 -9.15
C VAL A 59 -34.56 -20.65 -7.70
N LEU A 60 -35.29 -21.49 -6.97
CA LEU A 60 -35.67 -21.29 -5.56
C LEU A 60 -34.96 -22.28 -4.62
N LEU A 61 -33.86 -22.89 -5.07
CA LEU A 61 -33.14 -23.93 -4.33
C LEU A 61 -32.54 -23.40 -3.01
N GLU A 62 -32.15 -22.12 -3.00
CA GLU A 62 -31.56 -21.42 -1.85
C GLU A 62 -32.60 -20.55 -1.11
N PHE A 63 -33.89 -20.70 -1.41
CA PHE A 63 -34.94 -19.86 -0.80
C PHE A 63 -35.26 -20.27 0.64
N ASP A 64 -35.24 -21.58 0.91
CA ASP A 64 -35.54 -22.15 2.23
C ASP A 64 -34.43 -23.12 2.72
N GLY A 65 -33.27 -23.17 2.05
CA GLY A 65 -32.16 -24.07 2.36
C GLY A 65 -30.80 -23.55 1.85
N ALA A 66 -29.71 -24.27 2.17
CA ALA A 66 -28.33 -23.92 1.83
C ALA A 66 -27.71 -24.96 0.87
N VAL A 67 -28.24 -25.07 -0.36
CA VAL A 67 -27.92 -26.17 -1.30
C VAL A 67 -26.46 -26.15 -1.75
N LEU A 68 -25.89 -24.97 -1.97
CA LEU A 68 -24.50 -24.78 -2.38
C LEU A 68 -23.50 -25.06 -1.25
N GLN A 69 -23.87 -24.79 0.00
CA GLN A 69 -23.05 -25.08 1.16
C GLN A 69 -23.06 -26.59 1.47
N GLU A 70 -24.23 -27.22 1.41
CA GLU A 70 -24.39 -28.65 1.65
C GLU A 70 -24.22 -29.49 0.37
N MET A 71 -23.33 -29.08 -0.51
CA MET A 71 -23.18 -29.70 -1.84
C MET A 71 -22.75 -31.16 -1.74
N ASP A 72 -23.47 -32.04 -2.45
CA ASP A 72 -23.09 -33.43 -2.70
C ASP A 72 -23.06 -33.71 -4.21
N SER A 73 -22.62 -34.91 -4.60
CA SER A 73 -22.48 -35.28 -6.02
C SER A 73 -23.82 -35.23 -6.79
N GLN A 74 -24.95 -35.50 -6.14
CA GLN A 74 -26.26 -35.46 -6.77
C GLN A 74 -26.74 -34.01 -6.95
N LYS A 75 -26.64 -33.20 -5.89
CA LYS A 75 -26.97 -31.77 -5.93
C LYS A 75 -26.12 -31.01 -6.93
N PHE A 76 -24.84 -31.36 -7.06
CA PHE A 76 -23.93 -30.77 -8.05
C PHE A 76 -24.40 -31.03 -9.48
N VAL A 77 -24.75 -32.28 -9.80
CA VAL A 77 -25.25 -32.64 -11.14
C VAL A 77 -26.53 -31.87 -11.47
N VAL A 78 -27.43 -31.73 -10.49
CA VAL A 78 -28.67 -30.95 -10.64
C VAL A 78 -28.37 -29.47 -10.89
N ALA A 79 -27.54 -28.82 -10.07
CA ALA A 79 -27.17 -27.42 -10.24
C ALA A 79 -26.47 -27.17 -11.59
N ARG A 80 -25.52 -28.04 -11.96
CA ARG A 80 -24.83 -27.99 -13.25
C ARG A 80 -25.81 -28.08 -14.42
N ASN A 81 -26.72 -29.05 -14.40
CA ASN A 81 -27.68 -29.25 -15.49
C ASN A 81 -28.65 -28.06 -15.59
N LEU A 82 -29.12 -27.50 -14.47
CA LEU A 82 -29.95 -26.30 -14.43
C LEU A 82 -29.26 -25.10 -15.09
N ILE A 83 -28.01 -24.85 -14.71
CA ILE A 83 -27.19 -23.74 -15.23
C ILE A 83 -26.84 -23.97 -16.71
N ALA A 84 -26.64 -25.22 -17.12
CA ALA A 84 -26.35 -25.56 -18.50
C ALA A 84 -27.58 -25.38 -19.42
N ALA A 85 -28.79 -25.68 -18.91
CA ALA A 85 -30.01 -25.72 -19.71
C ALA A 85 -30.71 -24.35 -19.90
N ALA A 86 -30.38 -23.34 -19.10
CA ALA A 86 -31.02 -22.04 -19.10
C ALA A 86 -30.21 -20.96 -19.87
N GLU A 87 -30.89 -20.15 -20.68
CA GLU A 87 -30.33 -18.96 -21.31
C GLU A 87 -30.38 -17.74 -20.38
N GLU A 88 -31.49 -17.60 -19.66
CA GLU A 88 -31.70 -16.58 -18.63
C GLU A 88 -32.11 -17.24 -17.30
N MET A 89 -31.62 -16.70 -16.19
CA MET A 89 -31.85 -17.27 -14.86
C MET A 89 -31.95 -16.18 -13.79
N ILE A 90 -32.91 -16.34 -12.88
CA ILE A 90 -32.91 -15.68 -11.57
C ILE A 90 -32.68 -16.75 -10.50
N TRP A 91 -31.64 -16.59 -9.72
CA TRP A 91 -31.38 -17.40 -8.55
C TRP A 91 -31.78 -16.63 -7.30
N VAL A 92 -32.79 -17.12 -6.59
CA VAL A 92 -33.36 -16.45 -5.43
C VAL A 92 -32.81 -17.04 -4.15
N THR A 93 -32.32 -16.18 -3.26
CA THR A 93 -31.85 -16.53 -1.92
C THR A 93 -32.63 -15.79 -0.86
N ARG A 94 -32.63 -16.33 0.36
CA ARG A 94 -33.16 -15.65 1.55
C ARG A 94 -32.11 -15.60 2.64
N HIS A 95 -31.86 -14.42 3.20
CA HIS A 95 -30.93 -14.29 4.32
C HIS A 95 -31.61 -14.69 5.64
N GLY A 96 -30.98 -15.61 6.38
CA GLY A 96 -31.32 -15.92 7.77
C GLY A 96 -30.68 -14.89 8.73
N ILE A 97 -31.46 -14.39 9.68
CA ILE A 97 -31.14 -13.22 10.53
C ILE A 97 -30.29 -13.63 11.74
N GLN A 98 -29.20 -14.32 11.51
CA GLN A 98 -28.14 -14.42 12.50
C GLN A 98 -26.85 -13.99 11.81
N ALA A 99 -26.19 -12.97 12.38
CA ALA A 99 -24.93 -12.44 11.87
C ALA A 99 -23.84 -13.52 11.72
N GLU A 100 -24.01 -14.68 12.37
CA GLU A 100 -23.14 -15.85 12.30
C GLU A 100 -23.37 -16.73 11.05
N THR A 101 -24.49 -16.60 10.32
CA THR A 101 -24.84 -17.42 9.14
C THR A 101 -24.88 -16.63 7.82
N LEU A 102 -24.34 -15.40 7.80
CA LEU A 102 -24.32 -14.55 6.59
C LEU A 102 -23.59 -15.22 5.39
N GLY A 103 -22.68 -16.16 5.67
CA GLY A 103 -21.90 -16.89 4.66
C GLY A 103 -22.69 -17.95 3.89
N ASP A 104 -23.79 -18.44 4.45
CA ASP A 104 -24.44 -19.68 4.00
C ASP A 104 -25.21 -19.51 2.68
N HIS A 105 -25.74 -18.31 2.43
CA HIS A 105 -26.57 -18.01 1.25
C HIS A 105 -25.91 -17.05 0.24
N THR A 106 -24.64 -16.70 0.44
CA THR A 106 -23.89 -15.77 -0.42
C THR A 106 -22.95 -16.47 -1.40
N MET A 107 -22.75 -17.79 -1.27
CA MET A 107 -21.92 -18.58 -2.19
C MET A 107 -22.37 -18.46 -3.66
N ILE A 108 -23.68 -18.29 -3.90
CA ILE A 108 -24.21 -18.10 -5.25
C ILE A 108 -23.66 -16.83 -5.92
N ASN A 109 -23.32 -15.78 -5.16
CA ASN A 109 -22.83 -14.53 -5.73
C ASN A 109 -21.48 -14.76 -6.44
N GLY A 110 -20.58 -15.52 -5.81
CA GLY A 110 -19.30 -15.90 -6.41
C GLY A 110 -19.48 -16.81 -7.64
N LEU A 111 -20.33 -17.84 -7.52
CA LEU A 111 -20.62 -18.76 -8.61
C LEU A 111 -21.25 -18.06 -9.83
N ALA A 112 -22.24 -17.20 -9.59
CA ALA A 112 -22.91 -16.42 -10.62
C ALA A 112 -21.93 -15.46 -11.33
N ARG A 113 -21.04 -14.80 -10.57
CA ARG A 113 -19.97 -13.96 -11.15
C ARG A 113 -19.05 -14.77 -12.07
N ALA A 114 -18.62 -15.96 -11.65
CA ALA A 114 -17.79 -16.84 -12.48
C ALA A 114 -18.53 -17.28 -13.75
N ILE A 115 -19.79 -17.72 -13.63
CA ILE A 115 -20.59 -18.17 -14.79
C ILE A 115 -20.83 -17.03 -15.78
N ARG A 116 -21.09 -15.81 -15.31
CA ARG A 116 -21.26 -14.65 -16.21
C ARG A 116 -19.98 -14.36 -17.00
N GLN A 117 -18.81 -14.56 -16.41
CA GLN A 117 -17.53 -14.43 -17.11
C GLN A 117 -17.30 -15.56 -18.13
N GLU A 118 -17.71 -16.79 -17.81
CA GLU A 118 -17.54 -17.95 -18.69
C GLU A 118 -18.57 -18.02 -19.83
N LYS A 119 -19.82 -17.61 -19.56
CA LYS A 119 -20.96 -17.66 -20.48
C LYS A 119 -21.49 -16.24 -20.71
N SER A 120 -20.76 -15.42 -21.46
CA SER A 120 -21.07 -14.01 -21.70
C SER A 120 -22.47 -13.72 -22.27
N LYS A 121 -23.13 -14.70 -22.88
CA LYS A 121 -24.50 -14.57 -23.42
C LYS A 121 -25.61 -14.89 -22.41
N MET A 122 -25.27 -15.53 -21.28
CA MET A 122 -26.24 -15.94 -20.27
C MET A 122 -26.58 -14.76 -19.35
N LYS A 123 -27.87 -14.48 -19.14
CA LYS A 123 -28.29 -13.56 -18.08
C LYS A 123 -28.43 -14.34 -16.79
N PHE A 124 -27.49 -14.16 -15.87
CA PHE A 124 -27.53 -14.82 -14.56
C PHE A 124 -27.71 -13.75 -13.48
N VAL A 125 -28.94 -13.64 -13.00
CA VAL A 125 -29.34 -12.69 -11.96
C VAL A 125 -29.42 -13.39 -10.61
N THR A 126 -28.92 -12.74 -9.58
CA THR A 126 -29.13 -13.13 -8.18
C THR A 126 -30.09 -12.15 -7.53
N LEU A 127 -31.06 -12.66 -6.77
CA LEU A 127 -32.00 -11.86 -6.00
C LEU A 127 -32.02 -12.38 -4.56
N ALA A 128 -31.54 -11.56 -3.63
CA ALA A 128 -31.51 -11.89 -2.23
C ALA A 128 -32.59 -11.14 -1.45
N PHE A 129 -33.29 -11.81 -0.53
CA PHE A 129 -34.25 -11.19 0.38
C PHE A 129 -33.66 -11.00 1.78
N GLU A 130 -33.57 -9.76 2.25
CA GLU A 130 -33.16 -9.37 3.61
C GLU A 130 -34.38 -8.92 4.43
N CYS A 131 -35.45 -9.72 4.46
CA CYS A 131 -36.65 -9.40 5.23
C CYS A 131 -37.07 -10.53 6.19
N GLU A 132 -37.52 -10.14 7.39
CA GLU A 132 -38.07 -11.08 8.37
C GLU A 132 -39.46 -11.58 7.95
N GLU A 133 -40.22 -10.73 7.25
CA GLU A 133 -41.59 -10.98 6.84
C GLU A 133 -41.70 -12.21 5.92
N ARG A 134 -42.78 -12.97 6.06
CA ARG A 134 -43.08 -14.15 5.25
C ARG A 134 -44.33 -13.90 4.40
N ASP A 135 -44.27 -12.88 3.55
CA ASP A 135 -45.36 -12.52 2.64
C ASP A 135 -45.07 -13.04 1.22
N GLY A 136 -45.73 -14.14 0.84
CA GLY A 136 -45.61 -14.73 -0.49
C GLY A 136 -46.05 -13.80 -1.62
N SER A 137 -46.97 -12.86 -1.37
CA SER A 137 -47.39 -11.88 -2.40
C SER A 137 -46.28 -10.88 -2.67
N HIS A 138 -45.60 -10.42 -1.61
CA HIS A 138 -44.44 -9.53 -1.71
C HIS A 138 -43.27 -10.20 -2.45
N PHE A 139 -42.86 -11.40 -2.03
CA PHE A 139 -41.79 -12.15 -2.70
C PHE A 139 -42.08 -12.35 -4.19
N SER A 140 -43.32 -12.73 -4.51
CA SER A 140 -43.73 -12.92 -5.90
C SER A 140 -43.61 -11.63 -6.69
N GLN A 141 -44.05 -10.51 -6.11
CA GLN A 141 -43.97 -9.21 -6.76
C GLN A 141 -42.54 -8.79 -7.06
N SER A 142 -41.62 -8.91 -6.09
CA SER A 142 -40.22 -8.57 -6.28
C SER A 142 -39.53 -9.47 -7.32
N ILE A 143 -39.76 -10.78 -7.28
CA ILE A 143 -39.21 -11.71 -8.27
C ILE A 143 -39.72 -11.39 -9.67
N LEU A 144 -41.00 -11.05 -9.82
CA LEU A 144 -41.58 -10.70 -11.11
C LEU A 144 -41.06 -9.37 -11.64
N GLN A 145 -40.85 -8.39 -10.77
CA GLN A 145 -40.26 -7.13 -11.17
C GLN A 145 -38.83 -7.33 -11.71
N VAL A 146 -38.02 -8.17 -11.04
CA VAL A 146 -36.69 -8.55 -11.52
C VAL A 146 -36.77 -9.37 -12.83
N PHE A 147 -37.73 -10.28 -12.94
CA PHE A 147 -38.01 -11.04 -14.16
C PHE A 147 -38.32 -10.12 -15.35
N ASP A 148 -39.23 -9.17 -15.18
CA ASP A 148 -39.61 -8.22 -16.22
C ASP A 148 -38.39 -7.36 -16.64
N GLN A 149 -37.56 -6.93 -15.68
CA GLN A 149 -36.32 -6.19 -15.97
C GLN A 149 -35.30 -7.04 -16.74
N THR A 150 -35.09 -8.28 -16.31
CA THR A 150 -34.10 -9.19 -16.92
C THR A 150 -34.48 -9.54 -18.35
N THR A 151 -35.77 -9.81 -18.60
CA THR A 151 -36.27 -10.19 -19.93
C THR A 151 -36.39 -9.01 -20.88
N THR A 152 -36.63 -7.79 -20.38
CA THR A 152 -36.78 -6.59 -21.22
C THR A 152 -35.44 -5.98 -21.63
N LEU A 153 -34.42 -6.04 -20.76
CA LEU A 153 -33.13 -5.40 -21.00
C LEU A 153 -32.21 -6.28 -21.86
N ALA A 154 -31.36 -5.65 -22.67
CA ALA A 154 -30.30 -6.34 -23.41
C ALA A 154 -29.24 -6.92 -22.46
N THR A 155 -28.45 -7.89 -22.93
CA THR A 155 -27.43 -8.59 -22.12
C THR A 155 -26.37 -7.65 -21.53
N ASP A 156 -26.11 -6.50 -22.14
CA ASP A 156 -25.13 -5.53 -21.64
C ASP A 156 -25.73 -4.49 -20.67
N GLY A 157 -27.05 -4.52 -20.45
CA GLY A 157 -27.77 -3.50 -19.69
C GLY A 157 -28.63 -4.01 -18.53
N TYR A 158 -28.62 -5.32 -18.24
CA TYR A 158 -29.32 -5.86 -17.09
C TYR A 158 -28.48 -5.74 -15.82
N GLU A 159 -29.11 -5.52 -14.67
CA GLU A 159 -28.44 -5.57 -13.38
C GLU A 159 -28.35 -7.04 -12.91
N PRO A 160 -27.15 -7.55 -12.58
CA PRO A 160 -26.95 -8.96 -12.27
C PRO A 160 -27.20 -9.35 -10.81
N GLU A 161 -27.26 -8.37 -9.91
CA GLU A 161 -27.33 -8.58 -8.47
C GLU A 161 -28.34 -7.62 -7.85
N TYR A 162 -29.37 -8.19 -7.23
CA TYR A 162 -30.41 -7.46 -6.52
C TYR A 162 -30.48 -7.93 -5.08
N THR A 163 -30.71 -6.97 -4.19
CA THR A 163 -31.03 -7.24 -2.79
C THR A 163 -32.33 -6.52 -2.45
N GLU A 164 -33.31 -7.25 -1.93
CA GLU A 164 -34.54 -6.68 -1.41
C GLU A 164 -34.37 -6.33 0.07
N ARG A 165 -34.49 -5.03 0.38
CA ARG A 165 -34.46 -4.45 1.73
C ARG A 165 -35.65 -3.51 1.90
N ASP A 166 -36.38 -3.62 3.01
CA ASP A 166 -37.51 -2.73 3.35
C ASP A 166 -38.55 -2.56 2.23
N ARG A 167 -38.90 -3.67 1.55
CA ARG A 167 -39.80 -3.74 0.39
C ARG A 167 -39.32 -2.97 -0.84
N ARG A 168 -38.01 -2.79 -0.98
CA ARG A 168 -37.38 -2.11 -2.12
C ARG A 168 -36.29 -2.98 -2.72
N LEU A 169 -36.28 -3.06 -4.04
CA LEU A 169 -35.17 -3.66 -4.78
C LEU A 169 -34.02 -2.66 -4.81
N CYS A 170 -32.91 -3.05 -4.20
CA CYS A 170 -31.64 -2.35 -4.23
C CYS A 170 -30.68 -3.09 -5.17
N ILE A 171 -29.75 -2.35 -5.75
CA ILE A 171 -28.63 -2.88 -6.53
C ILE A 171 -27.33 -2.49 -5.83
N ASP A 172 -26.36 -3.38 -5.87
CA ASP A 172 -25.06 -3.10 -5.28
C ASP A 172 -24.25 -2.21 -6.24
N ARG A 173 -23.74 -1.10 -5.71
CA ARG A 173 -22.83 -0.21 -6.43
C ARG A 173 -21.50 -0.17 -5.69
N PHE A 174 -20.43 -0.35 -6.45
CA PHE A 174 -19.09 -0.16 -5.93
C PHE A 174 -18.87 1.33 -5.70
N VAL A 175 -18.60 1.70 -4.45
CA VAL A 175 -18.28 3.08 -4.07
C VAL A 175 -16.97 3.08 -3.31
N GLU A 176 -16.22 4.16 -3.46
CA GLU A 176 -15.04 4.38 -2.64
C GLU A 176 -15.46 4.53 -1.18
N ALA A 177 -14.82 3.79 -0.29
CA ALA A 177 -15.10 3.84 1.13
C ALA A 177 -14.33 5.01 1.77
N GLU A 178 -14.75 6.25 1.49
CA GLU A 178 -14.06 7.47 1.98
C GLU A 178 -13.88 7.48 3.50
N TYR A 179 -14.84 6.93 4.25
CA TYR A 179 -14.77 6.82 5.70
C TYR A 179 -13.63 5.89 6.17
N LEU A 180 -13.41 4.77 5.48
CA LEU A 180 -12.29 3.85 5.73
C LEU A 180 -10.97 4.48 5.31
N ASN A 181 -10.95 5.21 4.20
CA ASN A 181 -9.74 5.93 3.75
C ASN A 181 -9.30 6.97 4.79
N ARG A 182 -10.25 7.72 5.37
CA ARG A 182 -9.96 8.69 6.44
C ARG A 182 -9.38 8.06 7.70
N ASP A 183 -9.71 6.81 7.99
CA ASP A 183 -9.23 6.11 9.18
C ASP A 183 -7.95 5.30 8.92
N ILE A 184 -7.76 4.78 7.71
CA ILE A 184 -6.62 3.94 7.31
C ILE A 184 -5.41 4.81 6.92
N VAL A 185 -5.61 5.87 6.13
CA VAL A 185 -4.51 6.70 5.62
C VAL A 185 -3.65 7.30 6.75
N PRO A 186 -4.21 7.86 7.85
CA PRO A 186 -3.41 8.36 8.96
C PRO A 186 -2.73 7.26 9.78
N ARG A 187 -3.34 6.06 9.86
CA ARG A 187 -2.73 4.90 10.52
C ARG A 187 -1.58 4.30 9.70
N MET A 188 -1.61 4.52 8.39
CA MET A 188 -0.55 4.12 7.46
C MET A 188 0.54 5.19 7.31
N GLN A 189 0.20 6.48 7.39
CA GLN A 189 1.17 7.59 7.39
C GLN A 189 1.65 7.87 8.82
N LYS A 190 2.76 7.25 9.20
CA LYS A 190 3.40 7.44 10.53
C LYS A 190 3.88 8.86 10.85
N HIS A 191 3.78 9.82 9.93
CA HIS A 191 4.36 11.15 10.05
C HIS A 191 3.39 12.25 9.63
N GLU A 192 3.05 13.15 10.54
CA GLU A 192 2.42 14.42 10.22
C GLU A 192 3.44 15.29 9.48
N ARG A 193 3.05 15.84 8.33
CA ARG A 193 3.88 16.78 7.55
C ARG A 193 3.39 18.20 7.81
N GLU A 194 4.29 19.06 8.27
CA GLU A 194 4.01 20.48 8.51
C GLU A 194 5.09 21.33 7.83
N THR A 195 4.69 22.40 7.14
CA THR A 195 5.64 23.37 6.60
C THR A 195 6.05 24.35 7.69
N LYS A 196 7.31 24.29 8.12
CA LYS A 196 7.91 25.24 9.07
C LYS A 196 9.10 25.95 8.45
N ASN A 197 9.38 27.14 8.97
CA ASN A 197 10.66 27.80 8.68
C ASN A 197 11.81 26.96 9.26
N PHE A 198 12.93 26.90 8.53
CA PHE A 198 14.15 26.30 9.05
C PHE A 198 14.61 27.04 10.31
N GLY A 199 15.07 26.30 11.32
CA GLY A 199 15.41 26.88 12.62
C GLY A 199 14.22 27.14 13.54
N CYS A 200 13.09 26.45 13.34
CA CYS A 200 11.89 26.52 14.19
C CYS A 200 12.06 26.01 15.65
N GLY A 201 13.30 25.82 16.11
CA GLY A 201 13.63 25.32 17.44
C GLY A 201 13.52 23.80 17.59
N ILE A 202 13.05 23.09 16.58
CA ILE A 202 13.00 21.63 16.53
C ILE A 202 14.29 21.12 15.88
N PRO A 203 15.04 20.21 16.52
CA PRO A 203 16.16 19.54 15.88
C PRO A 203 15.70 18.69 14.70
N LEU A 204 16.29 18.93 13.54
CA LEU A 204 15.95 18.25 12.28
C LEU A 204 17.15 17.51 11.71
N LYS A 205 16.88 16.43 10.97
CA LYS A 205 17.81 15.71 10.09
C LYS A 205 17.21 15.40 8.73
N LEU A 206 18.03 15.35 7.69
CA LEU A 206 17.60 15.00 6.35
C LEU A 206 17.37 13.49 6.23
N SER A 207 16.25 13.12 5.60
CA SER A 207 15.92 11.75 5.25
C SER A 207 15.41 11.67 3.82
N ILE A 208 15.37 10.46 3.27
CA ILE A 208 14.72 10.18 1.98
C ILE A 208 13.74 9.03 2.18
N SER A 209 12.46 9.26 1.89
CA SER A 209 11.44 8.21 2.11
C SER A 209 11.59 7.08 1.08
N SER A 210 12.05 7.38 -0.14
CA SER A 210 12.24 6.40 -1.21
C SER A 210 13.47 6.73 -2.05
N PRO A 211 14.64 6.12 -1.77
CA PRO A 211 15.85 6.28 -2.58
C PRO A 211 15.57 6.06 -4.08
N GLY A 212 16.08 6.97 -4.92
CA GLY A 212 15.79 7.02 -6.36
C GLY A 212 14.71 8.04 -6.75
N LEU A 213 13.88 8.48 -5.79
CA LEU A 213 12.88 9.55 -5.97
C LEU A 213 13.30 10.79 -5.17
N LEU A 214 13.98 11.74 -5.83
CA LEU A 214 14.58 12.91 -5.17
C LEU A 214 13.54 13.87 -4.55
N ASP A 215 12.30 13.83 -5.04
CA ASP A 215 11.16 14.57 -4.49
C ASP A 215 10.66 14.00 -3.14
N THR A 216 11.20 12.86 -2.71
CA THR A 216 10.95 12.27 -1.38
C THR A 216 12.00 12.64 -0.34
N LEU A 217 12.90 13.58 -0.64
CA LEU A 217 13.78 14.19 0.36
C LEU A 217 12.94 15.03 1.32
N GLU A 218 13.08 14.76 2.62
CA GLU A 218 12.34 15.44 3.66
C GLU A 218 13.20 15.67 4.91
N PHE A 219 12.91 16.76 5.64
CA PHE A 219 13.44 16.94 6.98
C PHE A 219 12.53 16.25 7.98
N ILE A 220 13.11 15.41 8.82
CA ILE A 220 12.42 14.73 9.92
C ILE A 220 12.93 15.26 11.25
N GLU A 221 12.09 15.22 12.27
CA GLU A 221 12.48 15.52 13.64
C GLU A 221 13.52 14.49 14.14
N ASP A 222 14.61 15.01 14.71
CA ASP A 222 15.58 14.16 15.38
C ASP A 222 15.12 13.88 16.82
N LYS A 223 14.39 12.78 16.99
CA LYS A 223 13.83 12.38 18.29
C LYS A 223 14.88 12.06 19.34
N GLU A 224 16.11 11.77 18.91
CA GLU A 224 17.21 11.47 19.81
C GLU A 224 17.85 12.73 20.35
N SER A 225 17.58 13.93 19.81
CA SER A 225 18.24 15.18 20.17
C SER A 225 18.23 15.52 21.67
N ASN A 226 17.25 15.03 22.43
CA ASN A 226 17.13 15.26 23.87
C ASN A 226 17.69 14.13 24.76
N SER A 227 18.16 13.02 24.18
CA SER A 227 18.78 11.96 24.99
C SER A 227 20.14 12.40 25.57
N VAL A 228 20.57 11.66 26.58
CA VAL A 228 21.87 11.84 27.22
C VAL A 228 22.97 11.57 26.19
N LEU A 229 24.04 12.38 26.24
CA LEU A 229 25.21 12.23 25.38
C LEU A 229 26.12 11.15 25.97
N GLU A 230 26.68 10.27 25.14
CA GLU A 230 27.60 9.24 25.60
C GLU A 230 28.94 9.86 26.06
N ALA A 231 29.70 9.12 26.86
CA ALA A 231 30.90 9.66 27.52
C ALA A 231 31.98 10.15 26.52
N ASP A 232 32.12 9.49 25.37
CA ASP A 232 33.13 9.80 24.34
C ASP A 232 32.55 10.65 23.18
N GLU A 233 31.32 11.15 23.32
CA GLU A 233 30.65 11.93 22.28
C GLU A 233 30.72 13.44 22.53
N ILE A 234 30.79 14.19 21.44
CA ILE A 234 30.45 15.61 21.42
C ILE A 234 29.21 15.81 20.56
N GLU A 235 28.37 16.76 20.95
CA GLU A 235 27.30 17.24 20.09
C GLU A 235 27.70 18.54 19.43
N ILE A 236 27.61 18.60 18.11
CA ILE A 236 27.96 19.75 17.29
C ILE A 236 26.66 20.40 16.81
N LYS A 237 26.47 21.69 17.09
CA LYS A 237 25.50 22.52 16.38
C LYS A 237 26.07 22.82 14.99
N ILE A 238 25.50 22.20 13.97
CA ILE A 238 26.01 22.22 12.61
C ILE A 238 25.59 23.53 11.94
N HIS A 239 26.56 24.26 11.39
CA HIS A 239 26.34 25.50 10.63
C HIS A 239 26.43 25.25 9.12
N ALA A 240 27.28 24.32 8.68
CA ALA A 240 27.44 23.93 7.28
C ALA A 240 27.84 22.46 7.17
N SER A 241 27.41 21.81 6.08
CA SER A 241 27.80 20.43 5.74
C SER A 241 28.24 20.37 4.27
N GLY A 242 29.31 19.64 4.01
CA GLY A 242 29.83 19.42 2.65
C GLY A 242 28.97 18.40 1.90
N VAL A 243 28.74 18.65 0.61
CA VAL A 243 27.96 17.76 -0.25
C VAL A 243 28.86 16.92 -1.12
N ASN A 244 28.88 15.62 -0.85
CA ASN A 244 29.78 14.70 -1.54
C ASN A 244 29.05 13.92 -2.65
N PHE A 245 29.78 13.48 -3.69
CA PHE A 245 29.23 12.65 -4.77
C PHE A 245 28.59 11.35 -4.23
N ARG A 246 29.11 10.84 -3.10
CA ARG A 246 28.54 9.73 -2.34
C ARG A 246 27.07 9.98 -1.97
N ASP A 247 26.73 11.17 -1.48
CA ASP A 247 25.38 11.52 -1.06
C ASP A 247 24.41 11.52 -2.25
N CYS A 248 24.86 12.02 -3.39
CA CYS A 248 24.09 11.97 -4.64
C CYS A 248 23.82 10.52 -5.08
N LEU A 249 24.80 9.63 -4.99
CA LEU A 249 24.61 8.22 -5.35
C LEU A 249 23.63 7.50 -4.41
N ILE A 250 23.66 7.82 -3.12
CA ILE A 250 22.67 7.32 -2.15
C ILE A 250 21.27 7.85 -2.50
N ALA A 251 21.14 9.17 -2.71
CA ALA A 251 19.86 9.79 -3.03
C ALA A 251 19.23 9.22 -4.31
N LEU A 252 20.06 8.91 -5.32
CA LEU A 252 19.66 8.31 -6.58
C LEU A 252 19.43 6.78 -6.51
N GLY A 253 19.59 6.15 -5.34
CA GLY A 253 19.45 4.70 -5.17
C GLY A 253 20.52 3.88 -5.91
N ARG A 254 21.65 4.51 -6.28
CA ARG A 254 22.76 3.88 -7.01
C ARG A 254 23.87 3.35 -6.09
N MET A 255 23.80 3.68 -4.80
CA MET A 255 24.68 3.15 -3.77
C MET A 255 23.84 2.78 -2.54
N PRO A 256 24.09 1.62 -1.91
CA PRO A 256 23.40 1.27 -0.67
C PRO A 256 23.78 2.24 0.45
N GLY A 257 22.79 2.66 1.22
CA GLY A 257 22.95 3.55 2.37
C GLY A 257 21.67 4.33 2.64
N SER A 258 21.53 4.77 3.88
CA SER A 258 20.42 5.63 4.32
C SER A 258 20.91 6.89 5.05
N THR A 259 22.23 7.01 5.25
CA THR A 259 22.85 8.10 6.00
C THR A 259 23.50 9.09 5.03
N PHE A 260 23.03 10.33 5.09
CA PHE A 260 23.53 11.45 4.30
C PHE A 260 24.51 12.33 5.07
N GLY A 261 25.40 12.97 4.31
CA GLY A 261 26.44 13.82 4.84
C GLY A 261 27.60 12.99 5.36
N PHE A 262 28.81 13.47 5.10
CA PHE A 262 30.04 12.83 5.54
C PHE A 262 31.04 13.81 6.18
N GLU A 263 30.67 15.09 6.24
CA GLU A 263 31.43 16.14 6.90
C GLU A 263 30.55 17.33 7.28
N CYS A 264 30.99 18.08 8.29
CA CYS A 264 30.38 19.35 8.67
C CYS A 264 31.38 20.28 9.35
N ALA A 265 30.95 21.53 9.51
CA ALA A 265 31.55 22.48 10.41
C ALA A 265 30.47 23.15 11.27
N GLY A 266 30.84 23.41 12.51
CA GLY A 266 29.88 23.71 13.56
C GLY A 266 30.53 24.32 14.79
N THR A 267 29.71 24.45 15.82
CA THR A 267 30.17 24.78 17.18
C THR A 267 29.80 23.67 18.14
N VAL A 268 30.70 23.31 19.06
CA VAL A 268 30.41 22.32 20.10
C VAL A 268 29.27 22.82 20.98
N HIS A 269 28.20 22.02 21.10
CA HIS A 269 27.00 22.33 21.86
C HIS A 269 26.95 21.62 23.21
N ARG A 270 27.30 20.33 23.24
CA ARG A 270 27.40 19.48 24.44
C ARG A 270 28.63 18.58 24.34
N ILE A 271 29.13 18.14 25.49
CA ILE A 271 30.38 17.36 25.61
C ILE A 271 30.15 16.22 26.59
N GLY A 272 30.59 15.02 26.23
CA GLY A 272 30.60 13.82 27.07
C GLY A 272 31.69 13.88 28.14
N GLU A 273 31.61 12.99 29.13
CA GLU A 273 32.51 12.98 30.29
C GLU A 273 34.00 12.85 29.93
N HIS A 274 34.34 12.15 28.84
CA HIS A 274 35.73 11.85 28.44
C HIS A 274 36.29 12.78 27.36
N CYS A 275 35.52 13.77 26.91
CA CYS A 275 35.90 14.65 25.80
C CYS A 275 36.56 15.95 26.29
N GLU A 276 37.59 15.82 27.12
CA GLU A 276 38.29 16.93 27.79
C GLU A 276 39.04 17.87 26.82
N GLU A 277 39.29 17.41 25.59
CA GLU A 277 40.00 18.14 24.54
C GLU A 277 39.16 19.24 23.87
N PHE A 278 37.85 19.29 24.12
CA PHE A 278 36.93 20.28 23.55
C PHE A 278 36.28 21.14 24.63
N VAL A 279 35.86 22.35 24.25
CA VAL A 279 35.03 23.23 25.10
C VAL A 279 33.73 23.65 24.42
N VAL A 280 32.65 23.80 25.18
CA VAL A 280 31.36 24.25 24.64
C VAL A 280 31.51 25.63 24.00
N GLY A 281 31.00 25.77 22.78
CA GLY A 281 31.13 26.96 21.94
C GLY A 281 32.34 26.94 21.01
N GLU A 282 33.24 25.97 21.15
CA GLU A 282 34.42 25.84 20.28
C GLU A 282 34.02 25.57 18.82
N ARG A 283 34.76 26.19 17.90
CA ARG A 283 34.58 26.00 16.45
C ARG A 283 35.25 24.70 16.04
N VAL A 284 34.52 23.83 15.38
CA VAL A 284 35.03 22.52 14.96
C VAL A 284 34.56 22.17 13.55
N CYS A 285 35.32 21.31 12.88
CA CYS A 285 34.84 20.53 11.75
C CYS A 285 34.99 19.04 12.03
N ALA A 286 34.22 18.21 11.32
CA ALA A 286 34.20 16.76 11.53
C ALA A 286 34.13 16.01 10.20
N ASN A 287 34.74 14.81 10.16
CA ASN A 287 34.62 13.85 9.07
C ASN A 287 33.94 12.59 9.60
N VAL A 288 32.62 12.50 9.39
CA VAL A 288 31.76 11.48 9.97
C VAL A 288 30.45 11.39 9.20
N ALA A 289 29.87 10.19 9.12
CA ALA A 289 28.57 10.02 8.48
C ALA A 289 27.43 10.67 9.28
N GLY A 290 26.41 11.16 8.59
CA GLY A 290 25.17 11.63 9.22
C GLY A 290 25.13 13.13 9.46
N THR A 291 25.92 13.92 8.74
CA THR A 291 26.09 15.35 9.04
C THR A 291 25.01 16.26 8.49
N TYR A 292 24.01 15.74 7.78
CA TYR A 292 22.86 16.54 7.32
C TYR A 292 21.80 16.65 8.40
N GLN A 293 22.15 17.32 9.48
CA GLN A 293 21.30 17.56 10.64
C GLN A 293 21.64 18.89 11.31
N THR A 294 20.73 19.39 12.13
CA THR A 294 20.92 20.67 12.86
C THR A 294 21.85 20.53 14.06
N PHE A 295 21.78 19.38 14.75
CA PHE A 295 22.66 18.98 15.84
C PHE A 295 23.10 17.55 15.55
N GLY A 296 24.40 17.30 15.59
CA GLY A 296 24.94 15.97 15.32
C GLY A 296 25.85 15.50 16.44
N ARG A 297 25.71 14.23 16.80
CA ARG A 297 26.47 13.59 17.88
C ARG A 297 27.48 12.63 17.31
N TYR A 298 28.73 12.84 17.66
CA TYR A 298 29.85 12.12 17.07
C TYR A 298 30.90 11.85 18.14
N LEU A 299 31.72 10.83 17.91
CA LEU A 299 32.88 10.60 18.77
C LEU A 299 33.81 11.80 18.67
N SER A 300 34.37 12.24 19.79
CA SER A 300 35.28 13.40 19.82
C SER A 300 36.47 13.22 18.89
N SER A 301 36.97 11.99 18.75
CA SER A 301 38.03 11.59 17.81
C SER A 301 37.73 11.84 16.32
N GLN A 302 36.48 12.13 15.95
CA GLN A 302 36.06 12.42 14.57
C GLN A 302 35.96 13.92 14.27
N ALA A 303 36.17 14.76 15.28
CA ALA A 303 36.16 16.21 15.17
C ALA A 303 37.57 16.79 15.33
N MET A 304 37.75 17.99 14.78
CA MET A 304 38.99 18.75 14.89
C MET A 304 38.68 20.25 15.07
N PRO A 305 39.49 20.98 15.83
CA PRO A 305 39.35 22.42 15.96
C PRO A 305 39.42 23.14 14.61
N LEU A 306 38.50 24.08 14.39
CA LEU A 306 38.45 24.90 13.19
C LEU A 306 39.08 26.28 13.50
N PRO A 307 40.16 26.68 12.81
CA PRO A 307 40.79 27.98 13.05
C PRO A 307 39.83 29.16 12.89
N ASP A 308 40.01 30.21 13.69
CA ASP A 308 39.11 31.38 13.71
C ASP A 308 38.99 32.09 12.35
N HIS A 309 40.04 32.04 11.53
CA HIS A 309 40.08 32.67 10.21
C HIS A 309 39.41 31.84 9.11
N VAL A 310 39.06 30.58 9.37
CA VAL A 310 38.37 29.70 8.43
C VAL A 310 36.88 29.73 8.75
N SER A 311 36.05 30.18 7.80
CA SER A 311 34.59 30.21 7.98
C SER A 311 34.01 28.79 8.13
N PHE A 312 32.78 28.66 8.64
CA PHE A 312 32.12 27.35 8.70
C PHE A 312 31.87 26.76 7.30
N LEU A 313 31.60 27.60 6.30
CA LEU A 313 31.43 27.13 4.92
C LEU A 313 32.72 26.54 4.37
N GLU A 314 33.84 27.24 4.56
CA GLU A 314 35.15 26.70 4.17
C GLU A 314 35.48 25.45 4.99
N GLY A 315 35.28 25.50 6.30
CA GLY A 315 35.56 24.38 7.21
C GLY A 315 34.77 23.10 6.89
N ALA A 316 33.57 23.22 6.35
CA ALA A 316 32.74 22.08 5.95
C ALA A 316 33.18 21.45 4.61
N ALA A 317 34.01 22.13 3.82
CA ALA A 317 34.51 21.66 2.52
C ALA A 317 35.93 21.05 2.59
N LEU A 318 36.54 21.00 3.77
CA LEU A 318 37.91 20.52 3.96
C LEU A 318 38.01 19.01 4.30
N PRO A 319 37.25 18.48 5.28
CA PRO A 319 37.60 17.23 5.95
C PRO A 319 37.72 16.04 5.00
N VAL A 320 36.68 15.67 4.26
CA VAL A 320 36.67 14.49 3.39
C VAL A 320 37.72 14.60 2.32
N THR A 321 37.76 15.75 1.66
CA THR A 321 38.60 16.00 0.51
C THR A 321 40.09 15.95 0.87
N PHE A 322 40.50 16.69 1.90
CA PHE A 322 41.91 16.76 2.30
C PHE A 322 42.37 15.50 3.03
N ILE A 323 41.53 14.88 3.87
CA ILE A 323 41.89 13.60 4.51
C ILE A 323 42.08 12.53 3.45
N THR A 324 41.20 12.45 2.45
CA THR A 324 41.32 11.48 1.35
C THR A 324 42.62 11.69 0.57
N ALA A 325 42.91 12.93 0.16
CA ALA A 325 44.12 13.25 -0.59
C ALA A 325 45.39 12.99 0.24
N TYR A 326 45.40 13.41 1.50
CA TYR A 326 46.54 13.20 2.40
C TYR A 326 46.80 11.72 2.66
N TYR A 327 45.76 10.95 2.96
CA TYR A 327 45.88 9.51 3.17
C TYR A 327 46.41 8.81 1.91
N ALA A 328 45.83 9.10 0.75
CA ALA A 328 46.26 8.50 -0.52
C ALA A 328 47.73 8.81 -0.86
N LEU A 329 48.14 10.07 -0.72
CA LEU A 329 49.48 10.51 -1.15
C LEU A 329 50.56 10.26 -0.10
N CYS A 330 50.30 10.61 1.15
CA CYS A 330 51.31 10.55 2.21
C CYS A 330 51.36 9.17 2.88
N HIS A 331 50.22 8.51 3.09
CA HIS A 331 50.18 7.22 3.79
C HIS A 331 50.29 6.02 2.84
N VAL A 332 49.48 5.99 1.78
CA VAL A 332 49.45 4.86 0.83
C VAL A 332 50.60 4.94 -0.17
N ALA A 333 50.66 6.02 -0.96
CA ALA A 333 51.68 6.19 -1.99
C ALA A 333 53.07 6.54 -1.41
N ARG A 334 53.09 7.23 -0.26
CA ARG A 334 54.31 7.72 0.42
C ARG A 334 55.18 8.57 -0.51
N ILE A 335 54.52 9.53 -1.18
CA ILE A 335 55.12 10.42 -2.18
C ILE A 335 56.39 11.10 -1.66
N ARG A 336 57.39 11.24 -2.52
CA ARG A 336 58.67 11.87 -2.21
C ARG A 336 58.99 13.02 -3.16
N LYS A 337 59.93 13.84 -2.72
CA LYS A 337 60.44 14.95 -3.51
C LYS A 337 61.00 14.52 -4.86
N GLY A 338 60.52 15.19 -5.91
CA GLY A 338 60.93 14.94 -7.30
C GLY A 338 60.24 13.75 -7.97
N GLU A 339 59.33 13.04 -7.29
CA GLU A 339 58.49 12.04 -7.95
C GLU A 339 57.39 12.70 -8.79
N SER A 340 56.91 12.00 -9.82
CA SER A 340 55.81 12.46 -10.65
C SER A 340 54.49 11.81 -10.25
N ILE A 341 53.39 12.54 -10.43
CA ILE A 341 52.03 12.11 -10.10
C ILE A 341 51.06 12.48 -11.23
N LEU A 342 50.14 11.58 -11.55
CA LEU A 342 48.99 11.84 -12.42
C LEU A 342 47.71 11.96 -11.58
N ILE A 343 47.04 13.11 -11.65
CA ILE A 343 45.80 13.41 -10.93
C ILE A 343 44.64 13.48 -11.93
N HIS A 344 43.65 12.61 -11.77
CA HIS A 344 42.42 12.63 -12.55
C HIS A 344 41.36 13.57 -11.94
N SER A 345 40.52 14.16 -12.79
CA SER A 345 39.45 15.10 -12.39
C SER A 345 39.97 16.25 -11.53
N ALA A 346 41.03 16.91 -12.01
CA ALA A 346 41.81 17.85 -11.22
C ALA A 346 41.05 19.08 -10.69
N ALA A 347 40.02 19.57 -11.38
CA ALA A 347 39.17 20.66 -10.87
C ALA A 347 38.13 20.20 -9.85
N GLY A 348 37.92 18.89 -9.69
CA GLY A 348 37.09 18.35 -8.61
C GLY A 348 37.76 18.53 -7.25
N GLU A 349 36.98 18.44 -6.18
CA GLU A 349 37.41 18.72 -4.80
C GLU A 349 38.69 17.93 -4.45
N THR A 350 38.65 16.60 -4.58
CA THR A 350 39.80 15.74 -4.23
C THR A 350 41.00 16.00 -5.12
N GLY A 351 40.76 16.32 -6.40
CA GLY A 351 41.82 16.69 -7.34
C GLY A 351 42.56 17.95 -6.90
N GLN A 352 41.81 18.98 -6.49
CA GLN A 352 42.40 20.23 -6.00
C GLN A 352 43.19 20.03 -4.70
N ALA A 353 42.68 19.24 -3.75
CA ALA A 353 43.42 18.91 -2.53
C ALA A 353 44.69 18.09 -2.82
N ALA A 354 44.61 17.10 -3.72
CA ALA A 354 45.75 16.31 -4.13
C ALA A 354 46.85 17.15 -4.79
N ILE A 355 46.48 18.14 -5.63
CA ILE A 355 47.44 19.09 -6.22
C ILE A 355 48.14 19.90 -5.13
N GLN A 356 47.39 20.42 -4.16
CA GLN A 356 47.95 21.21 -3.06
C GLN A 356 48.94 20.38 -2.24
N ILE A 357 48.58 19.15 -1.89
CA ILE A 357 49.45 18.24 -1.14
C ILE A 357 50.68 17.85 -1.97
N ALA A 358 50.52 17.48 -3.24
CA ALA A 358 51.64 17.12 -4.11
C ALA A 358 52.65 18.27 -4.26
N LYS A 359 52.19 19.52 -4.32
CA LYS A 359 53.05 20.71 -4.33
C LYS A 359 53.89 20.85 -3.06
N LEU A 360 53.36 20.48 -1.89
CA LEU A 360 54.13 20.51 -0.63
C LEU A 360 55.33 19.55 -0.66
N PHE A 361 55.29 18.52 -1.50
CA PHE A 361 56.37 17.56 -1.68
C PHE A 361 57.26 17.88 -2.88
N ASP A 362 57.13 19.02 -3.55
CA ASP A 362 57.87 19.34 -4.80
C ASP A 362 57.75 18.21 -5.86
N ALA A 363 56.56 17.61 -5.97
CA ALA A 363 56.29 16.58 -6.97
C ALA A 363 56.01 17.20 -8.36
N GLU A 364 56.30 16.46 -9.42
CA GLU A 364 55.94 16.83 -10.79
C GLU A 364 54.50 16.39 -11.09
N ILE A 365 53.61 17.36 -11.35
CA ILE A 365 52.16 17.11 -11.39
C ILE A 365 51.66 17.10 -12.84
N TYR A 366 51.08 15.97 -13.23
CA TYR A 366 50.28 15.81 -14.45
C TYR A 366 48.81 15.73 -14.09
N VAL A 367 47.94 16.39 -14.86
CA VAL A 367 46.49 16.43 -14.58
C VAL A 367 45.65 16.05 -15.79
N THR A 368 44.47 15.52 -15.52
CA THR A 368 43.39 15.40 -16.52
C THR A 368 42.11 16.01 -15.96
N ASP A 369 41.30 16.57 -16.85
CA ASP A 369 39.98 17.08 -16.51
C ASP A 369 39.06 17.07 -17.74
N TYR A 370 37.77 17.33 -17.52
CA TYR A 370 36.80 17.51 -18.59
C TYR A 370 37.08 18.82 -19.33
N ALA A 371 36.93 18.80 -20.66
CA ALA A 371 37.07 19.99 -21.49
C ALA A 371 36.08 21.08 -21.05
N PRO A 372 36.44 22.39 -21.12
CA PRO A 372 35.52 23.47 -20.82
C PRO A 372 34.26 23.32 -21.68
N ARG A 373 33.07 23.32 -21.04
CA ARG A 373 31.81 23.43 -21.79
C ARG A 373 31.88 24.71 -22.64
N PRO A 374 31.64 24.66 -23.96
CA PRO A 374 31.44 25.89 -24.70
C PRO A 374 30.29 26.68 -24.05
N PRO A 375 30.35 28.02 -24.01
CA PRO A 375 29.27 28.82 -23.48
C PRO A 375 27.98 28.39 -24.19
N LEU A 376 26.95 28.09 -23.40
CA LEU A 376 25.59 27.93 -23.93
C LEU A 376 25.29 29.23 -24.66
N LEU A 377 25.27 29.19 -26.00
CA LEU A 377 24.79 30.30 -26.81
C LEU A 377 23.38 30.62 -26.32
N SER A 378 23.24 31.83 -25.76
CA SER A 378 22.04 32.42 -25.18
C SER A 378 20.87 32.46 -26.16
#